data_AF-A0A1Q5K644-F1
#
_entry.id   AF-A0A1Q5K644-F1
#
_cell.length_a   1.000
_cell.length_b   1.000
_cell.length_c   1.000
_cell.angle_alpha   90.00
_cell.angle_beta   90.00
_cell.angle_gamma   90.00
#
_symmetry.space_group_name_H-M   'P 1'
#
loop_
_entity.id
_entity.type
_entity.pdbx_description
1 polymer ?
#
loop_
_entity_poly.entity_id
_entity_poly.type
_entity_poly.pdbx_seq_one_letter_code
_entity_poly.pdbx_strand_id
1 'polypeptide(L)'
;MPARARRKAAAVAVLGTAPLALTALAATPASAHGSMGDPVSRVSQCYAEGPESPKSAACRAAVTAGGTQALYDWNGIRIGDANGRHQQLIPDGRLCSAGNAEFKGLDLARADWPATSVRGGSYTFEYRVTAPHRGTLKVYLTKPGYDPAKPLALSALDLEHPVATVTDPSASGGFYTFAGRLPERSGRQLLYAIWQRSDSPEAFYSCSDVDFGGDTGGTGSTGSTESSGGTGSTEDTGSGSGSGGTESTGSAGSTPAPVASAPSDEQIAAGEDKSTVEHHGHGDDDASTSAEPAAAPDRPKAEGSPEDLAETGASTGTAYAAIGGAAALALGSAALFLSVRRRAAGGRRG
;
A
#
# COMPACT_ATOMS: atom_id res chain seq x y z
N MET A 1 45.52 -50.97 1.54
CA MET A 1 45.24 -49.67 0.89
C MET A 1 43.78 -49.23 1.15
N PRO A 2 43.50 -48.30 2.08
CA PRO A 2 42.17 -47.66 2.09
C PRO A 2 42.15 -46.14 2.41
N ALA A 3 43.29 -45.45 2.49
CA ALA A 3 43.34 -44.05 2.96
C ALA A 3 43.13 -42.98 1.86
N ARG A 4 43.33 -43.32 0.58
CA ARG A 4 43.25 -42.34 -0.54
C ARG A 4 41.82 -42.08 -1.06
N ALA A 5 40.86 -42.96 -0.79
CA ALA A 5 39.49 -42.80 -1.26
C ALA A 5 38.68 -41.79 -0.41
N ARG A 6 38.96 -41.69 0.90
CA ARG A 6 38.22 -40.82 1.84
C ARG A 6 38.50 -39.32 1.64
N ARG A 7 39.68 -38.95 1.12
CA ARG A 7 40.04 -37.53 0.88
C ARG A 7 39.38 -36.91 -0.36
N LYS A 8 38.89 -37.74 -1.29
CA LYS A 8 38.21 -37.25 -2.51
C LYS A 8 36.72 -36.95 -2.32
N ALA A 9 36.09 -37.55 -1.31
CA ALA A 9 34.69 -37.31 -0.99
C ALA A 9 34.46 -35.97 -0.26
N ALA A 10 35.42 -35.53 0.57
CA ALA A 10 35.30 -34.28 1.32
C ALA A 10 35.45 -33.02 0.44
N ALA A 11 36.22 -33.08 -0.65
CA ALA A 11 36.46 -31.93 -1.52
C ALA A 11 35.27 -31.58 -2.44
N VAL A 12 34.38 -32.55 -2.73
CA VAL A 12 33.21 -32.34 -3.60
C VAL A 12 32.03 -31.75 -2.82
N ALA A 13 31.93 -32.01 -1.52
CA ALA A 13 30.85 -31.49 -0.68
C ALA A 13 30.98 -29.98 -0.37
N VAL A 14 32.20 -29.42 -0.33
CA VAL A 14 32.45 -28.01 0.00
C VAL A 14 32.30 -27.08 -1.22
N LEU A 15 32.56 -27.58 -2.43
CA LEU A 15 32.46 -26.79 -3.67
C LEU A 15 31.03 -26.74 -4.26
N GLY A 16 30.14 -27.65 -3.85
CA GLY A 16 28.75 -27.69 -4.32
C GLY A 16 27.75 -26.91 -3.46
N THR A 17 28.06 -26.70 -2.18
CA THR A 17 27.15 -26.02 -1.22
C THR A 17 27.37 -24.51 -1.15
N ALA A 18 28.59 -24.03 -1.41
CA ALA A 18 28.91 -22.61 -1.39
C ALA A 18 28.14 -21.77 -2.42
N PRO A 19 27.92 -22.21 -3.68
CA PRO A 19 27.12 -21.44 -4.65
C PRO A 19 25.62 -21.40 -4.30
N LEU A 20 25.08 -22.48 -3.72
CA LEU A 20 23.67 -22.58 -3.32
C LEU A 20 23.35 -21.75 -2.07
N ALA A 21 24.29 -21.67 -1.13
CA ALA A 21 24.17 -20.80 0.04
C ALA A 21 24.22 -19.32 -0.36
N LEU A 22 25.06 -18.93 -1.34
CA LEU A 22 25.12 -17.55 -1.83
C LEU A 22 23.85 -17.08 -2.54
N THR A 23 23.09 -17.98 -3.20
CA THR A 23 21.83 -17.61 -3.86
C THR A 23 20.66 -17.41 -2.90
N ALA A 24 20.70 -18.01 -1.70
CA ALA A 24 19.63 -17.88 -0.72
C ALA A 24 19.74 -16.58 0.12
N LEU A 25 20.92 -15.96 0.20
CA LEU A 25 21.16 -14.73 0.97
C LEU A 25 20.89 -13.44 0.18
N ALA A 26 20.44 -13.52 -1.08
CA ALA A 26 20.29 -12.35 -1.96
C ALA A 26 18.84 -12.09 -2.43
N ALA A 27 17.86 -12.88 -2.00
CA ALA A 27 16.45 -12.59 -2.28
C ALA A 27 15.90 -11.69 -1.18
N THR A 28 16.32 -10.43 -1.15
CA THR A 28 15.60 -9.41 -0.38
C THR A 28 14.17 -9.34 -0.92
N PRO A 29 13.14 -9.34 -0.07
CA PRO A 29 11.78 -9.13 -0.54
C PRO A 29 11.75 -7.76 -1.22
N ALA A 30 11.63 -7.76 -2.55
CA ALA A 30 11.40 -6.54 -3.28
C ALA A 30 9.98 -6.08 -2.91
N SER A 31 9.86 -5.03 -2.11
CA SER A 31 8.57 -4.46 -1.71
C SER A 31 7.86 -3.89 -2.93
N ALA A 32 6.57 -4.18 -3.07
CA ALA A 32 5.71 -3.40 -3.95
C ALA A 32 5.22 -2.16 -3.22
N HIS A 33 4.80 -1.12 -3.93
CA HIS A 33 4.32 0.10 -3.27
C HIS A 33 3.32 0.82 -4.16
N GLY A 34 2.21 1.24 -3.56
CA GLY A 34 1.18 1.99 -4.24
C GLY A 34 -0.10 2.18 -3.43
N SER A 35 -1.04 2.90 -4.03
CA SER A 35 -2.39 3.11 -3.50
C SER A 35 -3.32 3.55 -4.64
N MET A 36 -4.64 3.54 -4.40
CA MET A 36 -5.61 4.03 -5.38
C MET A 36 -5.38 5.51 -5.69
N GLY A 37 -5.21 5.82 -6.99
CA GLY A 37 -5.08 7.16 -7.53
C GLY A 37 -6.40 7.74 -8.05
N ASP A 38 -7.22 6.89 -8.68
CA ASP A 38 -8.60 7.23 -9.08
C ASP A 38 -9.55 6.02 -8.98
N PRO A 39 -10.63 6.09 -8.16
CA PRO A 39 -10.92 7.13 -7.16
C PRO A 39 -9.80 7.23 -6.12
N VAL A 40 -9.40 8.44 -5.76
CA VAL A 40 -8.26 8.66 -4.86
C VAL A 40 -8.50 8.05 -3.48
N SER A 41 -7.47 7.42 -2.94
CA SER A 41 -7.51 6.84 -1.60
C SER A 41 -7.48 7.89 -0.48
N ARG A 42 -7.95 7.54 0.72
CA ARG A 42 -7.84 8.38 1.93
C ARG A 42 -6.42 8.85 2.19
N VAL A 43 -5.44 7.94 2.11
CA VAL A 43 -4.05 8.26 2.41
C VAL A 43 -3.45 9.20 1.37
N SER A 44 -3.69 8.95 0.08
CA SER A 44 -3.20 9.77 -1.02
C SER A 44 -3.86 11.16 -0.98
N GLN A 45 -5.16 11.22 -0.69
CA GLN A 45 -5.88 12.47 -0.47
C GLN A 45 -5.27 13.29 0.65
N CYS A 46 -5.07 12.69 1.83
CA CYS A 46 -4.54 13.41 2.97
C CYS A 46 -3.09 13.84 2.77
N TYR A 47 -2.30 13.04 2.04
CA TYR A 47 -0.98 13.44 1.58
C TYR A 47 -1.05 14.65 0.63
N ALA A 48 -1.98 14.65 -0.32
CA ALA A 48 -2.19 15.76 -1.27
C ALA A 48 -2.62 17.07 -0.57
N GLU A 49 -3.29 16.98 0.58
CA GLU A 49 -3.62 18.15 1.39
C GLU A 49 -2.43 18.74 2.15
N GLY A 50 -1.32 18.00 2.25
CA GLY A 50 -0.11 18.37 2.99
C GLY A 50 -0.06 17.72 4.38
N PRO A 51 0.85 16.76 4.64
CA PRO A 51 0.85 16.01 5.89
C PRO A 51 0.94 16.86 7.15
N GLU A 52 1.75 17.92 7.12
CA GLU A 52 2.00 18.80 8.27
C GLU A 52 0.83 19.73 8.59
N SER A 53 -0.06 19.99 7.63
CA SER A 53 -1.19 20.92 7.79
C SER A 53 -2.35 20.59 6.85
N PRO A 54 -3.05 19.46 7.04
CA PRO A 54 -4.15 19.05 6.16
C PRO A 54 -5.34 20.01 6.22
N LYS A 55 -6.09 20.10 5.12
CA LYS A 55 -7.15 21.08 4.90
C LYS A 55 -8.52 20.59 5.34
N SER A 56 -8.82 19.31 5.17
CA SER A 56 -10.09 18.71 5.56
C SER A 56 -10.09 18.34 7.04
N ALA A 57 -11.28 18.37 7.66
CA ALA A 57 -11.42 17.96 9.05
C ALA A 57 -11.08 16.48 9.26
N ALA A 58 -11.40 15.62 8.27
CA ALA A 58 -11.07 14.20 8.31
C ALA A 58 -9.55 13.96 8.25
N CYS A 59 -8.81 14.60 7.34
CA CYS A 59 -7.36 14.42 7.27
C CYS A 59 -6.63 15.00 8.49
N ARG A 60 -7.09 16.13 9.05
CA ARG A 60 -6.57 16.62 10.34
C ARG A 60 -6.82 15.63 11.48
N ALA A 61 -8.00 15.02 11.52
CA ALA A 61 -8.32 14.00 12.52
C ALA A 61 -7.45 12.75 12.35
N ALA A 62 -7.20 12.32 11.11
CA ALA A 62 -6.31 11.22 10.78
C ALA A 62 -4.89 11.47 11.29
N VAL A 63 -4.33 12.67 11.02
CA VAL A 63 -3.01 13.08 11.53
C VAL A 63 -3.00 13.19 13.05
N THR A 64 -4.07 13.71 13.66
CA THR A 64 -4.18 13.77 15.14
C THR A 64 -4.16 12.37 15.76
N ALA A 65 -4.78 11.40 15.11
CA ALA A 65 -4.83 10.03 15.59
C ALA A 65 -3.54 9.26 15.32
N GLY A 66 -2.98 9.35 14.11
CA GLY A 66 -1.90 8.50 13.61
C GLY A 66 -0.52 9.17 13.48
N GLY A 67 -0.44 10.49 13.55
CA GLY A 67 0.75 11.27 13.18
C GLY A 67 0.84 11.54 11.68
N THR A 68 1.90 12.24 11.26
CA THR A 68 2.13 12.63 9.86
C THR A 68 2.82 11.55 9.04
N GLN A 69 3.58 10.66 9.69
CA GLN A 69 4.41 9.65 9.01
C GLN A 69 3.62 8.76 8.04
N ALA A 70 2.44 8.30 8.47
CA ALA A 70 1.53 7.50 7.64
C ALA A 70 1.15 8.15 6.30
N LEU A 71 1.21 9.49 6.21
CA LEU A 71 0.93 10.19 4.96
C LEU A 71 2.17 10.25 4.06
N TYR A 72 3.37 10.36 4.63
CA TYR A 72 4.61 10.22 3.85
C TYR A 72 4.74 8.79 3.29
N ASP A 73 4.29 7.81 4.06
CA ASP A 73 4.29 6.39 3.71
C ASP A 73 2.99 5.97 3.00
N TRP A 74 2.41 6.87 2.20
CA TRP A 74 1.11 6.69 1.54
C TRP A 74 1.03 5.47 0.62
N ASN A 75 2.17 4.96 0.16
CA ASN A 75 2.28 3.80 -0.72
C ASN A 75 2.58 2.49 0.04
N GLY A 76 2.57 2.51 1.39
CA GLY A 76 3.05 1.44 2.26
C GLY A 76 2.00 0.67 3.06
N ILE A 77 0.69 0.84 2.81
CA ILE A 77 -0.39 0.14 3.52
C ILE A 77 -0.44 -1.32 3.05
N ARG A 78 0.28 -2.19 3.76
CA ARG A 78 0.54 -3.56 3.34
C ARG A 78 0.56 -4.54 4.49
N ILE A 79 0.46 -5.82 4.14
CA ILE A 79 0.74 -6.95 5.01
C ILE A 79 1.69 -7.87 4.25
N GLY A 80 2.94 -8.01 4.73
CA GLY A 80 3.99 -8.80 4.09
C GLY A 80 3.62 -10.27 3.91
N ASP A 81 2.98 -10.87 4.92
CA ASP A 81 2.57 -12.28 4.89
C ASP A 81 1.05 -12.46 4.67
N ALA A 82 0.44 -11.62 3.83
CA ALA A 82 -1.00 -11.71 3.57
C ALA A 82 -1.38 -13.07 2.98
N ASN A 83 -0.71 -13.48 1.89
CA ASN A 83 -0.90 -14.73 1.16
C ASN A 83 -2.39 -15.10 0.96
N GLY A 84 -3.20 -14.12 0.55
CA GLY A 84 -4.64 -14.25 0.32
C GLY A 84 -5.51 -14.29 1.58
N ARG A 85 -4.95 -14.27 2.80
CA ARG A 85 -5.67 -14.39 4.07
C ARG A 85 -6.22 -13.07 4.62
N HIS A 86 -6.60 -12.14 3.74
CA HIS A 86 -7.01 -10.77 4.10
C HIS A 86 -8.08 -10.73 5.20
N GLN A 87 -9.16 -11.52 5.03
CA GLN A 87 -10.27 -11.57 5.98
C GLN A 87 -9.90 -12.15 7.35
N GLN A 88 -8.85 -12.98 7.40
CA GLN A 88 -8.38 -13.59 8.65
C GLN A 88 -7.45 -12.65 9.40
N LEU A 89 -6.67 -11.86 8.67
CA LEU A 89 -5.61 -11.01 9.20
C LEU A 89 -6.09 -9.60 9.57
N ILE A 90 -7.15 -9.11 8.94
CA ILE A 90 -7.63 -7.73 9.09
C ILE A 90 -8.96 -7.72 9.85
N PRO A 91 -8.97 -7.33 11.13
CA PRO A 91 -10.20 -7.20 11.90
C PRO A 91 -11.12 -6.11 11.38
N ASP A 92 -12.42 -6.22 11.69
CA ASP A 92 -13.38 -5.14 11.47
C ASP A 92 -12.92 -3.84 12.14
N GLY A 93 -13.18 -2.72 11.47
CA GLY A 93 -12.74 -1.40 11.87
C GLY A 93 -11.27 -1.11 11.58
N ARG A 94 -10.52 -2.04 10.97
CA ARG A 94 -9.09 -1.86 10.64
C ARG A 94 -8.74 -2.08 9.18
N LEU A 95 -9.74 -2.01 8.30
CA LEU A 95 -9.57 -2.32 6.89
C LEU A 95 -8.69 -1.29 6.17
N CYS A 96 -8.83 0.00 6.50
CA CYS A 96 -8.13 1.08 5.80
C CYS A 96 -6.69 1.25 6.27
N SER A 97 -6.35 0.77 7.47
CA SER A 97 -4.97 0.63 7.96
C SER A 97 -4.35 -0.73 7.67
N ALA A 98 -5.13 -1.70 7.17
CA ALA A 98 -4.74 -3.12 7.13
C ALA A 98 -4.28 -3.67 8.49
N GLY A 99 -4.81 -3.14 9.60
CA GLY A 99 -4.41 -3.51 10.96
C GLY A 99 -3.10 -2.85 11.45
N ASN A 100 -2.39 -2.10 10.61
CA ASN A 100 -1.14 -1.45 10.97
C ASN A 100 -1.39 -0.20 11.83
N ALA A 101 -0.70 -0.12 12.98
CA ALA A 101 -0.86 0.97 13.94
C ALA A 101 -0.42 2.34 13.40
N GLU A 102 0.52 2.37 12.46
CA GLU A 102 0.95 3.61 11.78
C GLU A 102 -0.23 4.27 11.05
N PHE A 103 -1.00 3.47 10.31
CA PHE A 103 -2.09 3.93 9.47
C PHE A 103 -3.45 4.01 10.20
N LYS A 104 -3.48 3.87 11.53
CA LYS A 104 -4.74 3.81 12.32
C LYS A 104 -5.65 5.03 12.16
N GLY A 105 -5.09 6.19 11.78
CA GLY A 105 -5.87 7.39 11.49
C GLY A 105 -6.81 7.24 10.28
N LEU A 106 -6.50 6.33 9.36
CA LEU A 106 -7.32 6.06 8.17
C LEU A 106 -8.58 5.24 8.48
N ASP A 107 -8.63 4.59 9.65
CA ASP A 107 -9.77 3.78 10.10
C ASP A 107 -10.90 4.60 10.74
N LEU A 108 -10.70 5.91 10.95
CA LEU A 108 -11.69 6.77 11.59
C LEU A 108 -13.02 6.74 10.82
N ALA A 109 -14.09 6.36 11.52
CA ALA A 109 -15.44 6.35 11.02
C ALA A 109 -15.99 7.78 10.95
N ARG A 110 -16.03 8.35 9.74
CA ARG A 110 -16.44 9.73 9.51
C ARG A 110 -17.21 9.86 8.19
N ALA A 111 -18.27 10.67 8.19
CA ALA A 111 -19.02 10.96 6.97
C ALA A 111 -18.38 12.06 6.09
N ASP A 112 -17.43 12.82 6.65
CA ASP A 112 -16.81 13.99 6.04
C ASP A 112 -15.41 13.73 5.44
N TRP A 113 -15.04 12.46 5.21
CA TRP A 113 -13.89 12.15 4.36
C TRP A 113 -14.07 12.81 2.98
N PRO A 114 -13.01 13.42 2.39
CA PRO A 114 -13.08 13.89 1.02
C PRO A 114 -13.41 12.72 0.10
N ALA A 115 -14.33 12.93 -0.85
CA ALA A 115 -14.84 11.85 -1.70
C ALA A 115 -14.75 12.20 -3.19
N THR A 116 -14.52 11.19 -4.02
CA THR A 116 -14.61 11.31 -5.47
C THR A 116 -16.07 11.14 -5.90
N SER A 117 -16.61 12.10 -6.66
CA SER A 117 -17.96 11.96 -7.24
C SER A 117 -17.96 10.89 -8.34
N VAL A 118 -18.85 9.91 -8.23
CA VAL A 118 -18.99 8.81 -9.18
C VAL A 118 -20.46 8.58 -9.54
N ARG A 119 -20.72 7.68 -10.49
CA ARG A 119 -22.06 7.22 -10.86
C ARG A 119 -22.01 5.76 -11.27
N GLY A 120 -23.17 5.11 -11.28
CA GLY A 120 -23.29 3.76 -11.85
C GLY A 120 -22.83 3.69 -13.30
N GLY A 121 -22.31 2.52 -13.69
CA GLY A 121 -21.83 2.24 -15.04
C GLY A 121 -20.32 1.96 -15.13
N SER A 122 -19.79 2.02 -16.35
CA SER A 122 -18.37 1.78 -16.61
C SER A 122 -17.50 2.82 -15.89
N TYR A 123 -16.41 2.35 -15.31
CA TYR A 123 -15.42 3.17 -14.61
C TYR A 123 -14.00 2.71 -15.00
N THR A 124 -13.09 3.66 -15.15
CA THR A 124 -11.66 3.38 -15.36
C THR A 124 -10.93 3.67 -14.06
N PHE A 125 -10.38 2.62 -13.45
CA PHE A 125 -9.65 2.74 -12.20
C PHE A 125 -8.17 2.99 -12.49
N GLU A 126 -7.55 3.81 -11.65
CA GLU A 126 -6.11 4.04 -11.65
C GLU A 126 -5.53 3.73 -10.27
N TYR A 127 -4.55 2.83 -10.24
CA TYR A 127 -3.78 2.50 -9.05
C TYR A 127 -2.36 3.02 -9.23
N ARG A 128 -1.95 4.00 -8.43
CA ARG A 128 -0.61 4.58 -8.47
C ARG A 128 0.38 3.54 -7.95
N VAL A 129 1.45 3.31 -8.70
CA VAL A 129 2.54 2.40 -8.33
C VAL A 129 3.89 3.10 -8.40
N THR A 130 4.67 3.00 -7.34
CA THR A 130 6.08 3.44 -7.32
C THR A 130 7.03 2.27 -7.61
N ALA A 131 6.66 1.06 -7.18
CA ALA A 131 7.34 -0.18 -7.51
C ALA A 131 6.34 -1.18 -8.14
N PRO A 132 6.38 -1.40 -9.47
CA PRO A 132 5.49 -2.36 -10.14
C PRO A 132 5.86 -3.81 -9.84
N HIS A 133 4.86 -4.66 -9.55
CA HIS A 133 5.01 -6.10 -9.31
C HIS A 133 3.90 -6.92 -9.98
N ARG A 134 4.08 -8.24 -10.07
CA ARG A 134 3.01 -9.13 -10.55
C ARG A 134 1.97 -9.36 -9.47
N GLY A 135 0.72 -9.53 -9.87
CA GLY A 135 -0.37 -9.78 -8.93
C GLY A 135 -1.75 -9.49 -9.48
N THR A 136 -2.74 -9.68 -8.61
CA THR A 136 -4.14 -9.40 -8.91
C THR A 136 -4.64 -8.26 -8.05
N LEU A 137 -5.15 -7.21 -8.70
CA LEU A 137 -5.89 -6.13 -8.07
C LEU A 137 -7.38 -6.46 -8.12
N LYS A 138 -8.05 -6.39 -6.97
CA LYS A 138 -9.51 -6.47 -6.86
C LYS A 138 -10.02 -5.23 -6.14
N VAL A 139 -11.07 -4.61 -6.67
CA VAL A 139 -11.74 -3.48 -6.04
C VAL A 139 -13.15 -3.92 -5.64
N TYR A 140 -13.50 -3.74 -4.38
CA TYR A 140 -14.81 -4.04 -3.82
C TYR A 140 -15.52 -2.74 -3.45
N LEU A 141 -16.85 -2.78 -3.41
CA LEU A 141 -17.69 -1.65 -3.02
C LEU A 141 -18.52 -2.04 -1.79
N THR A 142 -18.81 -1.06 -0.94
CA THR A 142 -19.77 -1.22 0.12
C THR A 142 -21.18 -1.58 -0.39
N LYS A 143 -21.89 -2.38 0.40
CA LYS A 143 -23.29 -2.77 0.14
C LYS A 143 -24.23 -1.58 0.37
N PRO A 144 -25.45 -1.59 -0.22
CA PRO A 144 -26.47 -0.60 0.10
C PRO A 144 -26.74 -0.51 1.61
N GLY A 145 -26.99 0.71 2.11
CA GLY A 145 -27.18 0.96 3.54
C GLY A 145 -25.88 1.12 4.35
N TYR A 146 -24.72 1.20 3.69
CA TYR A 146 -23.46 1.60 4.33
C TYR A 146 -23.59 2.97 5.01
N ASP A 147 -23.08 3.04 6.24
CA ASP A 147 -23.05 4.24 7.07
C ASP A 147 -21.58 4.61 7.34
N PRO A 148 -21.05 5.67 6.72
CA PRO A 148 -19.65 6.06 6.89
C PRO A 148 -19.33 6.56 8.31
N ALA A 149 -20.33 6.84 9.14
CA ALA A 149 -20.13 7.18 10.55
C ALA A 149 -19.91 5.95 11.45
N LYS A 150 -19.95 4.73 10.90
CA LYS A 150 -19.62 3.49 11.62
C LYS A 150 -18.28 2.91 11.15
N PRO A 151 -17.51 2.24 12.05
CA PRO A 151 -16.31 1.54 11.64
C PRO A 151 -16.59 0.55 10.51
N LEU A 152 -15.77 0.59 9.46
CA LEU A 152 -15.94 -0.28 8.29
C LEU A 152 -15.70 -1.74 8.71
N ALA A 153 -16.69 -2.60 8.51
CA ALA A 153 -16.58 -4.04 8.72
C ALA A 153 -16.44 -4.78 7.38
N LEU A 154 -15.79 -5.95 7.37
CA LEU A 154 -15.72 -6.82 6.20
C LEU A 154 -17.12 -7.19 5.67
N SER A 155 -18.09 -7.35 6.57
CA SER A 155 -19.46 -7.69 6.20
C SER A 155 -20.18 -6.58 5.41
N ALA A 156 -19.73 -5.32 5.54
CA ALA A 156 -20.24 -4.18 4.79
C ALA A 156 -19.78 -4.15 3.32
N LEU A 157 -18.74 -4.91 2.94
CA LEU A 157 -18.26 -5.01 1.57
C LEU A 157 -18.97 -6.13 0.80
N ASP A 158 -19.23 -5.90 -0.49
CA ASP A 158 -19.65 -6.93 -1.44
C ASP A 158 -18.45 -7.71 -1.96
N LEU A 159 -17.90 -8.59 -1.12
CA LEU A 159 -16.69 -9.37 -1.43
C LEU A 159 -16.92 -10.47 -2.49
N GLU A 160 -18.18 -10.83 -2.74
CA GLU A 160 -18.55 -11.81 -3.76
C GLU A 160 -18.52 -11.20 -5.17
N HIS A 161 -18.76 -9.88 -5.30
CA HIS A 161 -18.88 -9.18 -6.58
C HIS A 161 -17.93 -7.98 -6.63
N PRO A 162 -16.61 -8.19 -6.86
CA PRO A 162 -15.69 -7.08 -7.08
C PRO A 162 -16.15 -6.23 -8.28
N VAL A 163 -16.10 -4.90 -8.12
CA VAL A 163 -16.46 -3.94 -9.19
C VAL A 163 -15.38 -3.85 -10.27
N ALA A 164 -14.16 -4.30 -9.95
CA ALA A 164 -13.07 -4.46 -10.90
C ALA A 164 -12.13 -5.59 -10.47
N THR A 165 -11.55 -6.28 -11.45
CA THR A 165 -10.47 -7.25 -11.23
C THR A 165 -9.51 -7.18 -12.41
N VAL A 166 -8.22 -7.03 -12.13
CA VAL A 166 -7.16 -7.09 -13.15
C VAL A 166 -6.00 -7.90 -12.62
N THR A 167 -5.35 -8.68 -13.49
CA THR A 167 -4.17 -9.48 -13.15
C THR A 167 -3.02 -9.08 -14.05
N ASP A 168 -1.84 -8.90 -13.46
CA ASP A 168 -0.61 -8.47 -14.11
C ASP A 168 -0.80 -7.26 -15.07
N PRO A 169 -1.45 -6.16 -14.62
CA PRO A 169 -1.57 -4.97 -15.45
C PRO A 169 -0.17 -4.40 -15.76
N SER A 170 0.00 -3.85 -16.97
CA SER A 170 1.20 -3.11 -17.32
C SER A 170 1.17 -1.71 -16.72
N ALA A 171 2.23 -1.31 -16.03
CA ALA A 171 2.35 0.07 -15.54
C ALA A 171 2.63 1.02 -16.72
N SER A 172 1.92 2.13 -16.77
CA SER A 172 2.16 3.24 -17.70
C SER A 172 2.00 4.56 -16.95
N GLY A 173 2.97 5.47 -17.09
CA GLY A 173 2.92 6.77 -16.40
C GLY A 173 2.87 6.67 -14.87
N GLY A 174 3.38 5.59 -14.27
CA GLY A 174 3.29 5.37 -12.83
C GLY A 174 1.96 4.79 -12.33
N PHE A 175 1.08 4.35 -13.23
CA PHE A 175 -0.22 3.78 -12.86
C PHE A 175 -0.45 2.41 -13.49
N TYR A 176 -1.18 1.57 -12.77
CA TYR A 176 -1.99 0.52 -13.37
C TYR A 176 -3.38 1.07 -13.68
N THR A 177 -3.74 1.08 -14.96
CA THR A 177 -5.06 1.52 -15.42
C THR A 177 -5.88 0.32 -15.85
N PHE A 178 -7.10 0.17 -15.34
CA PHE A 178 -7.94 -0.99 -15.62
C PHE A 178 -9.43 -0.66 -15.56
N ALA A 179 -10.21 -1.36 -16.38
CA ALA A 179 -11.66 -1.14 -16.46
C ALA A 179 -12.40 -1.90 -15.35
N GLY A 180 -13.53 -1.34 -14.91
CA GLY A 180 -14.52 -2.02 -14.11
C GLY A 180 -15.90 -1.40 -14.30
N ARG A 181 -16.84 -1.81 -13.45
CA ARG A 181 -18.23 -1.35 -13.49
C ARG A 181 -18.76 -1.13 -12.09
N LEU A 182 -19.12 0.11 -11.79
CA LEU A 182 -19.80 0.47 -10.56
C LEU A 182 -21.29 0.10 -10.67
N PRO A 183 -21.86 -0.66 -9.71
CA PRO A 183 -23.30 -0.86 -9.66
C PRO A 183 -24.01 0.45 -9.25
N GLU A 184 -25.32 0.51 -9.45
CA GLU A 184 -26.11 1.62 -8.93
C GLU A 184 -26.05 1.65 -7.40
N ARG A 185 -25.77 2.84 -6.86
CA ARG A 185 -25.76 3.20 -5.44
C ARG A 185 -26.20 4.65 -5.31
N SER A 186 -26.45 5.09 -4.08
CA SER A 186 -26.67 6.48 -3.74
C SER A 186 -25.84 6.89 -2.53
N GLY A 187 -25.61 8.19 -2.41
CA GLY A 187 -24.86 8.83 -1.35
C GLY A 187 -23.43 8.31 -1.22
N ARG A 188 -22.94 8.37 0.02
CA ARG A 188 -21.57 8.00 0.38
C ARG A 188 -21.38 6.49 0.34
N GLN A 189 -20.34 6.06 -0.34
CA GLN A 189 -19.88 4.68 -0.38
C GLN A 189 -18.36 4.64 -0.20
N LEU A 190 -17.83 3.44 0.01
CA LEU A 190 -16.39 3.22 0.09
C LEU A 190 -15.99 2.10 -0.87
N LEU A 191 -14.95 2.37 -1.65
CA LEU A 191 -14.25 1.38 -2.45
C LEU A 191 -13.04 0.86 -1.65
N TYR A 192 -12.88 -0.46 -1.64
CA TYR A 192 -11.78 -1.14 -0.98
C TYR A 192 -10.99 -1.94 -2.00
N ALA A 193 -9.76 -1.52 -2.28
CA ALA A 193 -8.86 -2.21 -3.18
C ALA A 193 -7.90 -3.12 -2.42
N ILE A 194 -7.70 -4.33 -2.94
CA ILE A 194 -6.69 -5.28 -2.50
C ILE A 194 -5.81 -5.62 -3.70
N TRP A 195 -4.50 -5.38 -3.58
CA TRP A 195 -3.51 -5.88 -4.52
C TRP A 195 -2.76 -7.03 -3.88
N GLN A 196 -3.11 -8.27 -4.23
CA GLN A 196 -2.34 -9.45 -3.81
C GLN A 196 -1.27 -9.72 -4.84
N ARG A 197 0.00 -9.70 -4.42
CA ARG A 197 1.12 -10.08 -5.28
C ARG A 197 1.10 -11.58 -5.58
N SER A 198 1.62 -11.94 -6.74
CA SER A 198 1.80 -13.34 -7.15
C SER A 198 3.26 -13.81 -7.10
N ASP A 199 4.19 -12.87 -6.92
CA ASP A 199 5.63 -13.10 -6.77
C ASP A 199 6.11 -13.05 -5.30
N SER A 200 5.21 -12.77 -4.36
CA SER A 200 5.44 -12.69 -2.91
C SER A 200 4.12 -12.89 -2.16
N PRO A 201 4.11 -13.32 -0.88
CA PRO A 201 2.90 -13.34 -0.06
C PRO A 201 2.32 -11.94 0.20
N GLU A 202 3.06 -10.86 -0.04
CA GLU A 202 2.66 -9.50 0.33
C GLU A 202 1.41 -9.01 -0.41
N ALA A 203 0.57 -8.24 0.29
CA ALA A 203 -0.58 -7.56 -0.29
C ALA A 203 -0.72 -6.12 0.21
N PHE A 204 -1.32 -5.26 -0.65
CA PHE A 204 -1.57 -3.84 -0.39
C PHE A 204 -3.07 -3.57 -0.32
N TYR A 205 -3.43 -2.56 0.48
CA TYR A 205 -4.81 -2.24 0.79
C TYR A 205 -5.06 -0.75 0.63
N SER A 206 -6.22 -0.38 0.10
CA SER A 206 -6.54 1.03 -0.14
C SER A 206 -8.03 1.28 0.01
N CYS A 207 -8.40 2.32 0.76
CA CYS A 207 -9.78 2.79 0.92
C CYS A 207 -9.95 4.11 0.15
N SER A 208 -10.95 4.18 -0.73
CA SER A 208 -11.34 5.41 -1.43
C SER A 208 -12.80 5.73 -1.13
N ASP A 209 -13.07 6.89 -0.54
CA ASP A 209 -14.44 7.36 -0.33
C ASP A 209 -14.99 7.92 -1.64
N VAL A 210 -16.21 7.54 -1.98
CA VAL A 210 -16.90 7.98 -3.19
C VAL A 210 -18.31 8.45 -2.89
N ASP A 211 -18.80 9.35 -3.73
CA ASP A 211 -20.16 9.90 -3.62
C ASP A 211 -20.93 9.62 -4.92
N PHE A 212 -21.96 8.78 -4.83
CA PHE A 212 -22.84 8.46 -5.96
C PHE A 212 -23.92 9.52 -6.18
N GLY A 213 -23.99 10.54 -5.32
CA GLY A 213 -25.07 11.53 -5.33
C GLY A 213 -26.44 10.92 -5.06
N GLY A 214 -27.48 11.61 -5.53
CA GLY A 214 -28.88 11.29 -5.24
C GLY A 214 -29.39 11.94 -3.96
N ASP A 215 -30.72 12.10 -3.85
CA ASP A 215 -31.36 12.67 -2.66
C ASP A 215 -31.04 11.80 -1.44
N THR A 216 -30.07 12.23 -0.65
CA THR A 216 -30.10 11.94 0.78
C THR A 216 -31.45 12.45 1.24
N GLY A 217 -32.37 11.58 1.65
CA GLY A 217 -33.72 11.93 2.08
C GLY A 217 -33.78 12.79 3.36
N GLY A 218 -33.06 13.91 3.36
CA GLY A 218 -33.23 15.02 4.26
C GLY A 218 -34.32 15.90 3.69
N THR A 219 -35.49 15.85 4.32
CA THR A 219 -36.54 16.84 4.14
C THR A 219 -35.94 18.24 4.34
N GLY A 220 -35.76 18.97 3.25
CA GLY A 220 -35.10 20.28 3.23
C GLY A 220 -35.61 21.13 2.08
N SER A 221 -36.87 21.54 2.18
CA SER A 221 -37.50 22.70 1.55
C SER A 221 -37.02 23.08 0.14
N THR A 222 -37.77 22.66 -0.87
CA THR A 222 -37.86 23.33 -2.18
C THR A 222 -38.07 24.82 -2.00
N GLY A 223 -36.98 25.59 -2.11
CA GLY A 223 -36.99 27.02 -2.38
C GLY A 223 -36.41 27.24 -3.77
N SER A 224 -37.22 26.99 -4.79
CA SER A 224 -36.94 27.50 -6.14
C SER A 224 -36.94 29.03 -6.04
N THR A 225 -35.83 29.69 -6.38
CA THR A 225 -35.87 31.12 -6.67
C THR A 225 -35.19 31.32 -8.01
N GLU A 226 -36.06 31.52 -9.00
CA GLU A 226 -35.71 32.01 -10.32
C GLU A 226 -34.94 33.32 -10.21
N SER A 227 -33.89 33.40 -11.02
CA SER A 227 -33.14 34.62 -11.27
C SER A 227 -33.95 35.52 -12.21
N SER A 228 -34.32 36.71 -11.74
CA SER A 228 -34.62 37.84 -12.60
C SER A 228 -34.20 39.13 -11.90
N GLY A 229 -33.41 39.92 -12.62
CA GLY A 229 -32.71 41.09 -12.11
C GLY A 229 -33.60 42.30 -11.83
N GLY A 230 -32.99 43.28 -11.15
CA GLY A 230 -33.60 44.59 -10.92
C GLY A 230 -32.65 45.49 -10.15
N THR A 231 -31.97 46.37 -10.88
CA THR A 231 -31.17 47.50 -10.38
C THR A 231 -32.06 48.49 -9.62
N GLY A 232 -31.60 48.99 -8.48
CA GLY A 232 -32.24 50.12 -7.79
C GLY A 232 -31.55 50.50 -6.48
N SER A 233 -30.79 51.59 -6.50
CA SER A 233 -30.22 52.27 -5.33
C SER A 233 -31.30 52.99 -4.53
N THR A 234 -31.20 52.98 -3.20
CA THR A 234 -31.42 54.14 -2.30
C THR A 234 -30.88 53.85 -0.90
N GLU A 235 -30.18 54.82 -0.35
CA GLU A 235 -29.80 54.95 1.07
C GLU A 235 -31.04 55.20 1.93
N ASP A 236 -31.10 54.62 3.14
CA ASP A 236 -31.62 55.33 4.33
C ASP A 236 -31.15 54.66 5.64
N THR A 237 -30.82 55.54 6.57
CA THR A 237 -30.45 55.39 7.98
C THR A 237 -31.59 54.88 8.87
N GLY A 238 -31.25 54.07 9.89
CA GLY A 238 -32.23 53.69 10.92
C GLY A 238 -31.63 52.90 12.07
N SER A 239 -31.29 53.60 13.16
CA SER A 239 -30.91 53.04 14.45
C SER A 239 -32.13 52.41 15.14
N GLY A 240 -31.99 51.19 15.65
CA GLY A 240 -33.06 50.46 16.34
C GLY A 240 -32.52 49.35 17.23
N SER A 241 -32.31 49.67 18.51
CA SER A 241 -32.02 48.73 19.58
C SER A 241 -33.24 47.85 19.86
N GLY A 242 -33.06 46.53 19.85
CA GLY A 242 -34.12 45.56 20.12
C GLY A 242 -33.54 44.23 20.60
N SER A 243 -33.42 44.09 21.91
CA SER A 243 -33.08 42.85 22.60
C SER A 243 -34.21 41.83 22.45
N GLY A 244 -33.87 40.63 22.01
CA GLY A 244 -34.80 39.51 21.84
C GLY A 244 -34.02 38.21 21.66
N GLY A 245 -33.39 37.75 22.74
CA GLY A 245 -32.71 36.46 22.79
C GLY A 245 -33.70 35.33 22.60
N THR A 246 -33.64 34.69 21.44
CA THR A 246 -34.10 33.31 21.26
C THR A 246 -32.86 32.52 20.87
N GLU A 247 -32.35 31.73 21.80
CA GLU A 247 -31.33 30.73 21.56
C GLU A 247 -31.92 29.67 20.62
N SER A 248 -31.76 29.89 19.32
CA SER A 248 -31.84 28.83 18.33
C SER A 248 -30.44 28.23 18.28
N THR A 249 -30.27 27.08 18.91
CA THR A 249 -29.10 26.21 18.71
C THR A 249 -29.06 25.86 17.23
N GLY A 250 -28.33 26.66 16.46
CA GLY A 250 -28.06 26.44 15.05
C GLY A 250 -27.41 25.08 14.92
N SER A 251 -28.17 24.13 14.37
CA SER A 251 -27.62 22.90 13.81
C SER A 251 -26.50 23.32 12.86
N ALA A 252 -25.26 22.99 13.22
CA ALA A 252 -24.10 23.24 12.40
C ALA A 252 -24.40 22.71 11.00
N GLY A 253 -24.56 23.62 10.04
CA GLY A 253 -24.66 23.26 8.64
C GLY A 253 -23.44 22.41 8.31
N SER A 254 -23.68 21.15 7.95
CA SER A 254 -22.60 20.26 7.53
C SER A 254 -21.98 20.90 6.29
N THR A 255 -20.79 21.47 6.43
CA THR A 255 -20.03 21.95 5.29
C THR A 255 -19.89 20.77 4.33
N PRO A 256 -20.22 20.93 3.03
CA PRO A 256 -20.04 19.86 2.06
C PRO A 256 -18.61 19.34 2.16
N ALA A 257 -18.45 18.01 2.18
CA ALA A 257 -17.11 17.45 2.22
C ALA A 257 -16.33 17.88 0.97
N PRO A 258 -15.03 18.17 1.12
CA PRO A 258 -14.23 18.63 0.00
C PRO A 258 -14.12 17.56 -1.08
N VAL A 259 -13.94 18.00 -2.32
CA VAL A 259 -13.67 17.12 -3.46
C VAL A 259 -12.31 16.46 -3.25
N ALA A 260 -12.24 15.15 -3.51
CA ALA A 260 -10.98 14.43 -3.40
C ALA A 260 -10.04 14.73 -4.59
N SER A 261 -8.73 14.65 -4.39
CA SER A 261 -7.65 14.99 -5.31
C SER A 261 -6.43 14.14 -4.98
N ALA A 262 -5.83 13.54 -6.01
CA ALA A 262 -4.56 12.83 -5.90
C ALA A 262 -3.39 13.81 -5.71
N PRO A 263 -2.29 13.38 -5.04
CA PRO A 263 -1.09 14.21 -4.93
C PRO A 263 -0.41 14.37 -6.28
N SER A 264 0.18 15.55 -6.52
CA SER A 264 1.00 15.78 -7.70
C SER A 264 2.34 15.05 -7.61
N ASP A 265 3.01 14.83 -8.74
CA ASP A 265 4.35 14.25 -8.76
C ASP A 265 5.36 15.13 -8.01
N GLU A 266 5.21 16.45 -8.05
CA GLU A 266 6.02 17.40 -7.28
C GLU A 266 5.82 17.21 -5.78
N GLN A 267 4.58 17.00 -5.32
CA GLN A 267 4.30 16.71 -3.92
C GLN A 267 4.91 15.37 -3.50
N ILE A 268 4.82 14.34 -4.34
CA ILE A 268 5.42 13.04 -4.05
C ILE A 268 6.95 13.19 -3.93
N ALA A 269 7.61 13.83 -4.89
CA ALA A 269 9.04 14.06 -4.85
C ALA A 269 9.48 14.87 -3.62
N ALA A 270 8.70 15.88 -3.23
CA ALA A 270 9.02 16.71 -2.06
C ALA A 270 8.90 16.00 -0.71
N GLY A 271 8.17 14.89 -0.62
CA GLY A 271 8.04 14.10 0.61
C GLY A 271 8.82 12.80 0.61
N GLU A 272 9.56 12.49 -0.46
CA GLU A 272 10.33 11.25 -0.60
C GLU A 272 11.32 11.08 0.56
N ASP A 273 12.10 12.13 0.88
CA ASP A 273 13.09 12.11 1.97
C ASP A 273 12.48 11.93 3.38
N LYS A 274 11.15 12.04 3.51
CA LYS A 274 10.42 11.87 4.78
C LYS A 274 9.74 10.51 4.88
N SER A 275 9.69 9.76 3.80
CA SER A 275 9.08 8.44 3.79
C SER A 275 10.05 7.42 4.39
N THR A 276 9.53 6.54 5.24
CA THR A 276 10.27 5.37 5.75
C THR A 276 10.07 4.14 4.88
N VAL A 277 9.21 4.25 3.87
CA VAL A 277 9.01 3.22 2.85
C VAL A 277 10.16 3.27 1.84
N GLU A 278 10.83 2.14 1.64
CA GLU A 278 11.93 2.01 0.69
C GLU A 278 11.47 2.21 -0.76
N HIS A 279 11.79 3.37 -1.35
CA HIS A 279 11.45 3.69 -2.74
C HIS A 279 12.47 3.16 -3.77
N HIS A 280 13.69 2.79 -3.32
CA HIS A 280 14.85 2.62 -4.21
C HIS A 280 15.73 1.36 -3.98
N GLY A 281 15.20 0.33 -3.34
CA GLY A 281 15.68 -1.05 -3.52
C GLY A 281 17.19 -1.28 -3.40
N HIS A 282 17.75 -1.06 -2.21
CA HIS A 282 18.79 -1.91 -1.65
C HIS A 282 18.49 -2.02 -0.16
N GLY A 283 17.62 -2.98 0.20
CA GLY A 283 17.26 -3.21 1.60
C GLY A 283 18.51 -3.30 2.45
N ASP A 284 18.61 -2.40 3.42
CA ASP A 284 19.38 -2.66 4.60
C ASP A 284 18.71 -3.83 5.35
N ASP A 285 19.53 -4.65 6.02
CA ASP A 285 19.10 -5.88 6.69
C ASP A 285 18.24 -5.63 7.94
N ASP A 286 17.53 -4.50 8.02
CA ASP A 286 16.78 -4.08 9.20
C ASP A 286 15.34 -4.65 9.17
N ALA A 287 15.16 -5.70 9.97
CA ALA A 287 13.88 -6.35 10.23
C ALA A 287 12.81 -5.43 10.89
N SER A 288 13.17 -4.18 11.23
CA SER A 288 12.27 -3.18 11.81
C SER A 288 11.35 -2.50 10.79
N THR A 289 11.60 -2.65 9.49
CA THR A 289 10.75 -2.12 8.40
C THR A 289 9.53 -2.99 8.12
N SER A 290 9.47 -4.20 8.70
CA SER A 290 8.29 -5.06 8.70
C SER A 290 7.41 -4.71 9.89
N ALA A 291 6.22 -4.15 9.64
CA ALA A 291 5.20 -4.03 10.67
C ALA A 291 4.71 -5.44 11.05
N GLU A 292 5.38 -6.04 12.03
CA GLU A 292 5.00 -7.33 12.59
C GLU A 292 3.67 -7.17 13.37
N PRO A 293 2.71 -8.10 13.26
CA PRO A 293 1.48 -8.01 14.03
C PRO A 293 1.77 -8.14 15.52
N ALA A 294 1.30 -7.18 16.32
CA ALA A 294 1.39 -7.26 17.78
C ALA A 294 0.64 -8.51 18.29
N ALA A 295 1.39 -9.49 18.80
CA ALA A 295 0.83 -10.62 19.53
C ALA A 295 0.26 -10.15 20.89
N ALA A 296 -0.92 -10.67 21.24
CA ALA A 296 -1.59 -10.39 22.52
C ALA A 296 -0.77 -10.91 23.72
N PRO A 297 -0.86 -10.28 24.91
CA PRO A 297 -0.03 -10.64 26.06
C PRO A 297 -0.59 -11.84 26.84
N ASP A 298 0.31 -12.76 27.19
CA ASP A 298 0.42 -13.55 28.43
C ASP A 298 0.64 -15.06 28.24
N ARG A 299 1.89 -15.51 28.53
CA ARG A 299 2.25 -16.42 29.64
C ARG A 299 3.78 -16.68 29.70
N PRO A 300 4.40 -16.89 30.87
CA PRO A 300 5.87 -16.77 31.05
C PRO A 300 6.65 -18.09 31.09
N LYS A 301 7.99 -17.93 30.94
CA LYS A 301 9.15 -18.77 31.35
C LYS A 301 9.75 -19.66 30.24
N ALA A 302 11.07 -19.72 29.99
CA ALA A 302 12.19 -19.82 30.94
C ALA A 302 13.54 -19.23 30.47
N GLU A 303 14.40 -18.94 31.47
CA GLU A 303 15.77 -18.42 31.44
C GLU A 303 16.81 -19.39 30.84
N GLY A 304 17.87 -18.82 30.24
CA GLY A 304 19.11 -19.52 29.89
C GLY A 304 20.15 -18.63 29.19
N SER A 305 20.98 -17.97 30.02
CA SER A 305 22.27 -17.26 29.90
C SER A 305 22.95 -16.88 28.55
N PRO A 306 23.74 -15.78 28.51
CA PRO A 306 24.39 -15.20 27.33
C PRO A 306 25.86 -15.64 27.16
N GLU A 307 26.42 -15.55 25.95
CA GLU A 307 27.88 -15.39 25.74
C GLU A 307 28.25 -14.95 24.30
N ASP A 308 29.14 -13.96 24.26
CA ASP A 308 30.04 -13.47 23.19
C ASP A 308 29.50 -12.90 21.86
N LEU A 309 29.48 -11.56 21.79
CA LEU A 309 29.64 -10.80 20.55
C LEU A 309 31.05 -10.21 20.50
N ALA A 310 31.89 -10.79 19.64
CA ALA A 310 33.16 -10.21 19.25
C ALA A 310 32.94 -9.15 18.16
N GLU A 311 33.21 -7.92 18.55
CA GLU A 311 33.36 -6.71 17.75
C GLU A 311 34.61 -6.83 16.85
N THR A 312 34.46 -6.76 15.53
CA THR A 312 35.56 -6.36 14.64
C THR A 312 35.03 -5.44 13.55
N GLY A 313 35.30 -4.15 13.71
CA GLY A 313 35.18 -3.17 12.64
C GLY A 313 36.13 -3.45 11.49
N ALA A 314 35.69 -3.14 10.28
CA ALA A 314 36.55 -3.05 9.11
C ALA A 314 36.24 -1.75 8.36
N SER A 315 37.28 -0.94 8.26
CA SER A 315 37.35 0.38 7.66
C SER A 315 37.25 0.37 6.14
N THR A 316 36.89 1.55 5.63
CA THR A 316 36.88 2.02 4.25
C THR A 316 38.16 1.77 3.44
N GLY A 317 37.97 1.32 2.19
CA GLY A 317 38.88 1.62 1.08
C GLY A 317 39.43 0.43 0.30
N THR A 318 38.73 -0.01 -0.75
CA THR A 318 39.35 -0.35 -2.06
C THR A 318 38.28 -0.59 -3.13
N ALA A 319 38.11 0.39 -4.01
CA ALA A 319 37.47 0.21 -5.31
C ALA A 319 38.46 -0.47 -6.28
N TYR A 320 37.89 -1.19 -7.26
CA TYR A 320 38.52 -1.83 -8.43
C TYR A 320 39.14 -3.23 -8.25
N ALA A 321 38.30 -4.27 -8.37
CA ALA A 321 38.64 -5.52 -9.07
C ALA A 321 37.39 -6.41 -9.27
N ALA A 322 36.48 -6.04 -10.17
CA ALA A 322 35.34 -6.89 -10.53
C ALA A 322 35.02 -6.82 -12.03
N ILE A 323 35.99 -7.14 -12.89
CA ILE A 323 35.74 -7.54 -14.29
C ILE A 323 36.71 -8.68 -14.60
N GLY A 324 36.22 -9.93 -14.60
CA GLY A 324 37.05 -11.09 -14.94
C GLY A 324 36.52 -12.48 -14.56
N GLY A 325 35.28 -12.61 -14.06
CA GLY A 325 34.78 -13.89 -13.54
C GLY A 325 34.07 -14.81 -14.53
N ALA A 326 33.71 -14.36 -15.73
CA ALA A 326 32.80 -15.11 -16.62
C ALA A 326 33.49 -15.98 -17.69
N ALA A 327 34.80 -15.81 -17.96
CA ALA A 327 35.48 -16.52 -19.06
C ALA A 327 36.13 -17.86 -18.64
N ALA A 328 36.29 -18.14 -17.34
CA ALA A 328 36.98 -19.35 -16.87
C ALA A 328 36.09 -20.61 -16.80
N LEU A 329 34.76 -20.45 -16.76
CA LEU A 329 33.83 -21.57 -16.56
C LEU A 329 33.44 -22.31 -17.86
N ALA A 330 33.60 -21.69 -19.03
CA ALA A 330 33.26 -22.33 -20.31
C ALA A 330 34.38 -23.24 -20.88
N LEU A 331 35.64 -23.04 -20.48
CA LEU A 331 36.78 -23.82 -20.99
C LEU A 331 37.02 -25.12 -20.19
N GLY A 332 36.54 -25.22 -18.95
CA GLY A 332 36.73 -26.40 -18.10
C GLY A 332 35.89 -27.61 -18.51
N SER A 333 34.70 -27.39 -19.06
CA SER A 333 33.75 -28.46 -19.42
C SER A 333 34.13 -29.17 -20.72
N ALA A 334 34.75 -28.50 -21.69
CA ALA A 334 35.18 -29.12 -22.95
C ALA A 334 36.33 -30.14 -22.79
N ALA A 335 37.25 -29.91 -21.85
CA ALA A 335 38.39 -30.81 -21.61
C ALA A 335 38.00 -32.15 -20.95
N LEU A 336 36.93 -32.16 -20.16
CA LEU A 336 36.41 -33.36 -19.50
C LEU A 336 35.65 -34.28 -20.48
N PHE A 337 34.94 -33.75 -21.47
CA PHE A 337 34.27 -34.58 -22.48
C PHE A 337 35.23 -35.19 -23.52
N LEU A 338 36.34 -34.52 -23.84
CA LEU A 338 37.35 -35.04 -24.77
C LEU A 338 38.23 -36.15 -24.18
N SER A 339 38.48 -36.13 -22.86
CA SER A 339 39.30 -37.14 -22.18
C SER A 339 38.57 -38.48 -21.96
N VAL A 340 37.24 -38.45 -21.82
CA VAL A 340 36.42 -39.68 -21.71
C VAL A 340 36.24 -40.37 -23.08
N ARG A 341 36.11 -39.61 -24.18
CA ARG A 341 36.00 -40.18 -25.54
C ARG A 341 37.29 -40.87 -26.02
N ARG A 342 38.47 -40.36 -25.65
CA ARG A 342 39.77 -40.99 -26.01
C ARG A 342 40.00 -42.34 -25.34
N ARG A 343 39.42 -42.58 -24.15
CA ARG A 343 39.61 -43.84 -23.41
C ARG A 343 38.73 -44.98 -23.92
N ALA A 344 37.59 -44.67 -24.54
CA ALA A 344 36.68 -45.67 -25.13
C ALA A 344 37.17 -46.22 -26.49
N ALA A 345 38.03 -45.49 -27.21
CA ALA A 345 38.51 -45.89 -28.54
C ALA A 345 39.81 -46.73 -28.53
N GLY A 346 40.55 -46.78 -27.42
CA GLY A 346 41.84 -47.48 -27.32
C GLY A 346 41.78 -48.95 -26.85
N GLY A 347 40.59 -49.46 -26.50
CA GLY A 347 40.43 -50.78 -25.87
C GLY A 347 40.08 -51.95 -26.81
N ARG A 348 40.18 -51.78 -28.13
CA ARG A 348 39.78 -52.84 -29.08
C ARG A 348 40.76 -52.96 -30.25
N ARG A 349 41.88 -53.66 -30.02
CA ARG A 349 42.64 -54.49 -30.99
C ARG A 349 44.00 -54.87 -30.38
N GLY A 350 44.30 -56.18 -30.36
CA GLY A 350 45.62 -56.77 -30.10
C GLY A 350 45.76 -57.34 -28.71
#